data_AF-A0A2M7BY60-F1
#
_entry.id   AF-A0A2M7BY60-F1
#
_cell.length_a   1.000
_cell.length_b   1.000
_cell.length_c   1.000
_cell.angle_alpha   90.00
_cell.angle_beta   90.00
_cell.angle_gamma   90.00
#
_symmetry.space_group_name_H-M   'P 1'
#
loop_
_entity.id
_entity.type
_entity.pdbx_description
1 polymer ?
#
loop_
_entity_poly.entity_id
_entity_poly.type
_entity_poly.pdbx_seq_one_letter_code
_entity_poly.pdbx_strand_id
1 'polypeptide(L)'
;FLPIFSFLLFLSISPPQEILNLFRITAFILLVSGSVLISLKETSLKLFSLKNLKYPILASFLFAVTYFFSKILFLETTFLSGGFLILLGGGLGAVSFLILPETRKLIFSQKFTQKMSGLFVLGQIFGGVGVISLFYAVFLAKPSQVPLINALEGIRYAFLLLFVFVLAKKFPKILKEEISKKNLFQKIIAILLIGGGLALLVL
;
A
#
# COMPACT_ATOMS: atom_id res chain seq x y z
N PHE A 1 -7.67 5.92 -1.37
CA PHE A 1 -8.42 6.30 -0.16
C PHE A 1 -7.60 6.12 1.12
N LEU A 2 -6.77 5.07 1.26
CA LEU A 2 -5.96 4.82 2.45
C LEU A 2 -5.16 6.05 2.96
N PRO A 3 -4.36 6.77 2.14
CA PRO A 3 -3.59 7.91 2.65
C PRO A 3 -4.47 9.02 3.21
N ILE A 4 -5.67 9.22 2.65
CA ILE A 4 -6.64 10.24 3.08
C ILE A 4 -7.21 9.88 4.45
N PHE A 5 -7.68 8.63 4.62
CA PHE A 5 -8.16 8.18 5.94
C PHE A 5 -7.06 8.19 6.99
N SER A 6 -5.83 7.80 6.60
CA SER A 6 -4.67 7.89 7.48
C SER A 6 -4.44 9.34 7.90
N PHE A 7 -4.43 10.30 6.97
CA PHE A 7 -4.28 11.72 7.27
C PHE A 7 -5.36 12.21 8.26
N LEU A 8 -6.63 11.87 8.02
CA LEU A 8 -7.74 12.24 8.90
C LEU A 8 -7.59 11.67 10.32
N LEU A 9 -7.18 10.40 10.46
CA LEU A 9 -6.95 9.81 11.77
C LEU A 9 -5.77 10.46 12.49
N PHE A 10 -4.65 10.69 11.79
CA PHE A 10 -3.45 11.28 12.40
C PHE A 10 -3.58 12.76 12.73
N LEU A 11 -4.54 13.49 12.13
CA LEU A 11 -4.92 14.84 12.58
C LEU A 11 -5.40 14.87 14.03
N SER A 12 -5.99 13.78 14.54
CA SER A 12 -6.53 13.75 15.90
C SER A 12 -5.48 13.65 17.00
N ILE A 13 -4.29 13.13 16.69
CA ILE A 13 -3.21 12.91 17.67
C ILE A 13 -1.95 13.74 17.41
N SER A 14 -1.82 14.32 16.22
CA SER A 14 -0.63 15.09 15.83
C SER A 14 -0.84 16.59 16.05
N PRO A 15 0.19 17.34 16.47
CA PRO A 15 0.10 18.79 16.53
C PRO A 15 -0.25 19.37 15.15
N PRO A 16 -1.24 20.29 15.04
CA PRO A 16 -1.67 20.84 13.75
C PRO A 16 -0.52 21.47 12.96
N GLN A 17 0.43 22.11 13.64
CA GLN A 17 1.59 22.75 13.01
C GLN A 17 2.54 21.74 12.35
N GLU A 18 2.65 20.52 12.89
CA GLU A 18 3.49 19.48 12.30
C GLU A 18 2.82 18.82 11.09
N ILE A 19 1.53 18.51 11.18
CA ILE A 19 0.82 17.76 10.13
C ILE A 19 0.31 18.67 9.00
N LEU A 20 -0.07 19.91 9.32
CA LEU A 20 -0.55 20.90 8.35
C LEU A 20 0.57 21.80 7.79
N ASN A 21 1.84 21.42 8.01
CA ASN A 21 2.96 22.12 7.40
C ASN A 21 2.79 22.15 5.87
N LEU A 22 2.95 23.32 5.26
CA LEU A 22 2.69 23.53 3.83
C LEU A 22 3.49 22.56 2.96
N PHE A 23 4.79 22.37 3.24
CA PHE A 23 5.64 21.44 2.48
C PHE A 23 5.13 20.01 2.58
N ARG A 24 4.69 19.57 3.77
CA ARG A 24 4.16 18.21 3.98
C ARG A 24 2.80 18.01 3.31
N ILE A 25 1.90 18.98 3.37
CA ILE A 25 0.62 18.91 2.66
C ILE A 25 0.86 18.86 1.16
N THR A 26 1.72 19.74 0.62
CA THR A 26 2.03 19.75 -0.81
C THR A 26 2.66 18.42 -1.24
N ALA A 27 3.62 17.90 -0.48
CA ALA A 27 4.20 16.58 -0.73
C ALA A 27 3.14 15.48 -0.70
N PHE A 28 2.27 15.47 0.30
CA PHE A 28 1.17 14.52 0.41
C PHE A 28 0.25 14.56 -0.81
N ILE A 29 -0.18 15.77 -1.23
CA ILE A 29 -1.05 15.94 -2.40
C ILE A 29 -0.35 15.44 -3.67
N LEU A 30 0.92 15.78 -3.88
CA LEU A 30 1.68 15.32 -5.05
C LEU A 30 1.82 13.80 -5.08
N LEU A 31 2.17 13.18 -3.95
CA LEU A 31 2.30 11.73 -3.82
C LEU A 31 0.97 11.02 -4.08
N VAL A 32 -0.12 11.46 -3.44
CA VAL A 32 -1.44 10.84 -3.62
C VAL A 32 -1.93 11.02 -5.05
N SER A 33 -1.79 12.22 -5.63
CA SER A 33 -2.23 12.52 -6.99
C SER A 33 -1.44 11.71 -8.02
N GLY A 34 -0.12 11.65 -7.88
CA GLY A 34 0.73 10.82 -8.74
C GLY A 34 0.38 9.33 -8.62
N SER A 35 0.11 8.84 -7.40
CA SER A 35 -0.30 7.46 -7.16
C SER A 35 -1.64 7.10 -7.79
N VAL A 36 -2.61 8.02 -7.74
CA VAL A 36 -3.88 7.86 -8.45
C VAL A 36 -3.63 7.86 -9.95
N LEU A 37 -2.90 8.86 -10.46
CA LEU A 37 -2.64 9.03 -11.89
C LEU A 37 -1.92 7.82 -12.50
N ILE A 38 -0.94 7.21 -11.83
CA ILE A 38 -0.23 6.03 -12.36
C ILE A 38 -1.10 4.77 -12.37
N SER A 39 -2.08 4.68 -11.46
CA SER A 39 -2.97 3.52 -11.33
C SER A 39 -4.18 3.56 -12.28
N LEU A 40 -4.55 4.74 -12.78
CA LEU A 40 -5.67 4.92 -13.69
C LEU A 40 -5.38 4.29 -15.06
N LYS A 41 -6.23 3.35 -15.48
CA LYS A 41 -6.29 2.83 -16.85
C LYS A 41 -7.45 3.47 -17.61
N GLU A 42 -7.32 3.73 -18.90
CA GLU A 42 -8.41 4.28 -19.73
C GLU A 42 -9.70 3.45 -19.63
N THR A 43 -9.59 2.12 -19.58
CA THR A 43 -10.74 1.20 -19.41
C THR A 43 -11.37 1.27 -18.01
N SER A 44 -10.61 1.63 -16.97
CA SER A 44 -11.09 1.67 -15.59
C SER A 44 -12.01 2.86 -15.28
N LEU A 45 -11.94 3.94 -16.06
CA LEU A 45 -12.83 5.10 -15.90
C LEU A 45 -14.29 4.74 -16.24
N LYS A 46 -14.51 3.83 -17.19
CA LYS A 46 -15.85 3.31 -17.52
C LYS A 46 -16.43 2.38 -16.45
N LEU A 47 -15.57 1.74 -15.65
CA LEU A 47 -15.94 0.82 -14.57
C LEU A 47 -16.06 1.51 -13.20
N PHE A 48 -15.80 2.82 -13.13
CA PHE A 48 -15.86 3.62 -11.91
C PHE A 48 -17.32 3.92 -11.50
N SER A 49 -18.10 2.87 -11.27
CA SER A 49 -19.44 3.00 -10.69
C SER A 49 -19.31 3.25 -9.19
N LEU A 50 -19.84 4.39 -8.72
CA LEU A 50 -19.88 4.75 -7.30
C LEU A 50 -20.49 3.64 -6.42
N LYS A 51 -21.39 2.82 -6.98
CA LYS A 51 -22.01 1.67 -6.30
C LYS A 51 -20.99 0.61 -5.86
N ASN A 52 -19.87 0.47 -6.57
CA ASN A 52 -18.85 -0.55 -6.29
C ASN A 52 -17.73 -0.05 -5.37
N LEU A 53 -17.74 1.23 -4.96
CA LEU A 53 -16.70 1.80 -4.12
C LEU A 53 -16.86 1.50 -2.63
N LYS A 54 -18.01 0.97 -2.20
CA LYS A 54 -18.29 0.66 -0.78
C LYS A 54 -17.20 -0.20 -0.15
N TYR A 55 -16.84 -1.32 -0.77
CA TYR A 55 -15.83 -2.24 -0.22
C TYR A 55 -14.40 -1.68 -0.27
N PRO A 56 -13.92 -1.08 -1.38
CA PRO A 56 -12.61 -0.42 -1.41
C PRO A 56 -12.46 0.71 -0.38
N ILE A 57 -13.51 1.52 -0.17
CA ILE A 57 -13.52 2.59 0.83
C ILE A 57 -13.42 2.00 2.23
N LEU A 58 -14.27 1.02 2.56
CA LEU A 58 -14.25 0.34 3.85
C LEU A 58 -12.90 -0.33 4.11
N ALA A 59 -12.36 -1.06 3.13
CA ALA A 59 -11.06 -1.70 3.25
C ALA A 59 -9.95 -0.66 3.49
N SER A 60 -9.95 0.43 2.73
CA SER A 60 -8.97 1.52 2.91
C SER A 60 -9.06 2.18 4.27
N PHE A 61 -10.26 2.33 4.82
CA PHE A 61 -10.47 2.82 6.18
C PHE A 61 -9.92 1.84 7.22
N LEU A 62 -10.22 0.55 7.10
CA LEU A 62 -9.70 -0.48 8.01
C LEU A 62 -8.17 -0.56 7.97
N PHE A 63 -7.55 -0.46 6.79
CA PHE A 63 -6.09 -0.36 6.68
C PHE A 63 -5.54 0.90 7.37
N ALA A 64 -6.21 2.05 7.22
CA ALA A 64 -5.80 3.28 7.90
C ALA A 64 -5.86 3.11 9.43
N VAL A 65 -6.92 2.46 9.93
CA VAL A 65 -7.08 2.10 11.35
C VAL A 65 -5.96 1.16 11.81
N THR A 66 -5.57 0.18 10.99
CA THR A 66 -4.42 -0.70 11.30
C THR A 66 -3.14 0.12 11.50
N TYR A 67 -2.81 1.05 10.60
CA TYR A 67 -1.62 1.88 10.75
C TYR A 67 -1.71 2.85 11.93
N PHE A 68 -2.90 3.39 12.20
CA PHE A 68 -3.15 4.26 13.34
C PHE A 68 -2.88 3.54 14.66
N PHE A 69 -3.50 2.38 14.88
CA PHE A 69 -3.26 1.58 16.09
C PHE A 69 -1.85 1.00 16.17
N SER A 70 -1.28 0.59 15.03
CA SER A 70 0.13 0.16 15.00
C SER A 70 1.05 1.28 15.44
N LYS A 71 0.77 2.53 15.02
CA LYS A 71 1.58 3.67 15.47
C LYS A 71 1.42 3.94 16.96
N ILE A 72 0.19 3.90 17.48
CA ILE A 72 -0.06 4.06 18.93
C ILE A 72 0.71 3.00 19.72
N LEU A 73 0.64 1.74 19.29
CA LEU A 73 1.38 0.65 19.91
C LEU A 73 2.89 0.90 19.91
N PHE A 74 3.43 1.39 18.79
CA PHE A 74 4.85 1.71 18.64
C PHE A 74 5.31 2.97 19.39
N LEU A 75 4.40 3.78 19.93
CA LEU A 75 4.78 4.86 20.85
C LEU A 75 5.07 4.32 22.26
N GLU A 76 4.46 3.19 22.63
CA GLU A 76 4.54 2.61 23.98
C GLU A 76 5.43 1.37 24.05
N THR A 77 5.87 0.83 22.90
CA THR A 77 6.58 -0.46 22.84
C THR A 77 7.76 -0.43 21.88
N THR A 78 8.71 -1.35 22.07
CA THR A 78 9.80 -1.57 21.11
C THR A 78 9.26 -2.16 19.80
N PHE A 79 10.01 -2.00 18.71
CA PHE A 79 9.63 -2.54 17.40
C PHE A 79 9.35 -4.05 17.43
N LEU A 80 10.20 -4.84 18.11
CA LEU A 80 10.04 -6.29 18.17
C LEU A 80 8.80 -6.68 18.98
N SER A 81 8.59 -6.09 20.16
CA SER A 81 7.42 -6.40 21.00
C SER A 81 6.12 -5.96 20.34
N GLY A 82 6.06 -4.74 19.80
CA GLY A 82 4.89 -4.23 19.08
C GLY A 82 4.63 -5.02 17.79
N GLY A 83 5.68 -5.34 17.03
CA GLY A 83 5.59 -6.15 15.81
C GLY A 83 5.08 -7.55 16.09
N PHE A 84 5.53 -8.19 17.19
CA PHE A 84 5.01 -9.48 17.63
C PHE A 84 3.51 -9.42 17.92
N LEU A 85 3.04 -8.39 18.65
CA LEU A 85 1.62 -8.22 18.94
C LEU A 85 0.78 -7.99 17.68
N ILE A 86 1.28 -7.22 16.73
CA ILE A 86 0.62 -7.00 15.43
C ILE A 86 0.50 -8.34 14.67
N LEU A 87 1.57 -9.13 14.60
CA LEU A 87 1.57 -10.44 13.93
C LEU A 87 0.65 -11.44 14.63
N LEU A 88 0.69 -11.48 15.97
CA LEU A 88 -0.19 -12.33 16.77
C LEU A 88 -1.66 -11.96 16.55
N GLY A 89 -1.99 -10.67 16.59
CA GLY A 89 -3.33 -10.17 16.31
C GLY A 89 -3.80 -10.50 14.89
N GLY A 90 -2.93 -10.36 13.89
CA GLY A 90 -3.20 -10.76 12.51
C GLY A 90 -3.44 -12.26 12.38
N GLY A 91 -2.64 -13.09 13.07
CA GLY A 91 -2.81 -14.54 13.14
C GLY A 91 -4.14 -14.95 13.79
N LEU A 92 -4.49 -14.35 14.93
CA LEU A 92 -5.77 -14.57 15.60
C LEU A 92 -6.94 -14.12 14.72
N GLY A 93 -6.81 -12.99 14.03
CA GLY A 93 -7.77 -12.52 13.04
C GLY A 93 -7.98 -13.53 11.90
N ALA A 94 -6.88 -14.10 11.38
CA ALA A 94 -6.96 -15.15 10.37
C ALA A 94 -7.64 -16.43 10.89
N VAL A 95 -7.29 -16.87 12.10
CA VAL A 95 -7.91 -18.05 12.75
C VAL A 95 -9.40 -17.83 12.99
N SER A 96 -9.84 -16.60 13.27
CA SER A 96 -11.26 -16.29 13.47
C SER A 96 -12.14 -16.63 12.26
N PHE A 97 -11.58 -16.63 11.04
CA PHE A 97 -12.32 -17.05 9.85
C PHE A 97 -12.73 -18.54 9.87
N LEU A 98 -12.09 -19.38 10.70
CA LEU A 98 -12.49 -20.78 10.88
C LEU A 98 -13.82 -20.95 11.63
N ILE A 99 -14.35 -19.87 12.22
CA ILE A 99 -15.70 -19.83 12.79
C ILE A 99 -16.72 -20.01 11.66
N LEU A 100 -16.43 -19.51 10.45
CA LEU A 100 -17.32 -19.61 9.30
C LEU A 100 -17.29 -21.05 8.72
N PRO A 101 -18.44 -21.75 8.66
CA PRO A 101 -18.50 -23.14 8.18
C PRO A 101 -18.00 -23.31 6.75
N GLU A 102 -18.24 -22.32 5.88
CA GLU A 102 -17.80 -22.32 4.49
C GLU A 102 -16.28 -22.29 4.36
N THR A 103 -15.63 -21.39 5.09
CA THR A 103 -14.17 -21.26 5.12
C THR A 103 -13.51 -22.53 5.67
N ARG A 104 -14.10 -23.12 6.72
CA ARG A 104 -13.63 -24.40 7.27
C ARG A 104 -13.64 -25.51 6.22
N LYS A 105 -14.76 -25.69 5.51
CA LYS A 105 -14.87 -26.71 4.46
C LYS A 105 -13.85 -26.50 3.35
N LEU A 106 -13.65 -25.25 2.90
CA LEU A 106 -12.67 -24.91 1.86
C LEU A 106 -11.23 -25.23 2.27
N ILE A 107 -10.82 -24.84 3.48
CA ILE A 107 -9.45 -25.05 3.96
C ILE A 107 -9.15 -26.54 4.17
N PHE A 108 -10.03 -27.27 4.85
CA PHE A 108 -9.78 -28.68 5.20
C PHE A 108 -10.06 -29.67 4.06
N SER A 109 -10.73 -29.24 2.98
CA SER A 109 -10.93 -30.09 1.78
C SER A 109 -9.79 -29.99 0.77
N GLN A 110 -8.92 -28.98 0.88
CA GLN A 110 -7.74 -28.89 0.01
C GLN A 110 -6.71 -29.97 0.38
N LYS A 111 -6.46 -30.88 -0.57
CA LYS A 111 -5.28 -31.76 -0.50
C LYS A 111 -4.05 -30.91 -0.87
N PHE A 112 -3.01 -30.94 -0.05
CA PHE A 112 -1.72 -30.30 -0.32
C PHE A 112 -1.05 -30.98 -1.53
N THR A 113 -1.38 -30.54 -2.75
CA THR A 113 -0.93 -31.20 -3.99
C THR A 113 -0.02 -30.34 -4.88
N GLN A 114 0.45 -29.18 -4.43
CA GLN A 114 1.38 -28.39 -5.23
C GLN A 114 2.80 -28.41 -4.68
N LYS A 115 3.76 -28.80 -5.55
CA LYS A 115 5.15 -28.37 -5.45
C LYS A 115 5.16 -26.84 -5.48
N MET A 116 5.36 -26.23 -4.32
CA MET A 116 5.48 -24.78 -4.20
C MET A 116 6.70 -24.35 -5.02
N SER A 117 6.48 -23.57 -6.09
CA SER A 117 7.58 -23.11 -6.93
C SER A 117 8.57 -22.28 -6.10
N GLY A 118 9.88 -22.46 -6.32
CA GLY A 118 10.89 -21.63 -5.66
C GLY A 118 10.66 -20.13 -5.86
N LEU A 119 10.08 -19.75 -7.01
CA LEU A 119 9.70 -18.36 -7.30
C LEU A 119 8.58 -17.85 -6.38
N PHE A 120 7.63 -18.72 -6.00
CA PHE A 120 6.58 -18.37 -5.05
C PHE A 120 7.16 -18.09 -3.67
N VAL A 121 8.05 -18.97 -3.18
CA VAL A 121 8.71 -18.81 -1.87
C VAL A 121 9.52 -17.52 -1.84
N LEU A 122 10.32 -17.25 -2.88
CA LEU A 122 11.06 -15.99 -3.01
C LEU A 122 10.12 -14.77 -2.98
N GLY A 123 8.99 -14.83 -3.70
CA GLY A 123 7.98 -13.78 -3.68
C GLY A 123 7.41 -13.51 -2.28
N GLN A 124 7.14 -14.56 -1.51
CA GLN A 124 6.67 -14.44 -0.12
C GLN A 124 7.73 -13.83 0.79
N ILE A 125 9.01 -14.22 0.64
CA ILE A 125 10.10 -13.64 1.42
C ILE A 125 10.21 -12.13 1.15
N PHE A 126 10.28 -11.71 -0.11
CA PHE A 126 10.35 -10.28 -0.45
C PHE A 126 9.10 -9.52 0.00
N GLY A 127 7.92 -10.11 -0.11
CA GLY A 127 6.68 -9.54 0.41
C GLY A 127 6.74 -9.32 1.92
N GLY A 128 7.17 -10.34 2.67
CA GLY A 128 7.35 -10.27 4.12
C GLY A 128 8.38 -9.22 4.53
N VAL A 129 9.54 -9.18 3.88
CA VAL A 129 10.57 -8.14 4.11
C VAL A 129 10.00 -6.75 3.83
N GLY A 130 9.21 -6.58 2.77
CA GLY A 130 8.54 -5.32 2.45
C GLY A 130 7.58 -4.88 3.56
N VAL A 131 6.76 -5.79 4.08
CA VAL A 131 5.83 -5.50 5.18
C VAL A 131 6.57 -5.15 6.48
N ILE A 132 7.63 -5.90 6.83
CA ILE A 132 8.46 -5.61 8.01
C ILE A 132 9.11 -4.23 7.87
N SER A 133 9.66 -3.92 6.69
CA SER A 133 10.29 -2.62 6.41
C SER A 133 9.29 -1.48 6.53
N LEU A 134 8.04 -1.69 6.09
CA LEU A 134 6.97 -0.71 6.19
C LEU A 134 6.57 -0.45 7.65
N PHE A 135 6.38 -1.51 8.45
CA PHE A 135 6.12 -1.34 9.89
C PHE A 135 7.29 -0.69 10.60
N TYR A 136 8.52 -0.97 10.19
CA TYR A 136 9.71 -0.32 10.73
C TYR A 136 9.73 1.18 10.41
N ALA A 137 9.34 1.57 9.19
CA ALA A 137 9.17 2.98 8.84
C ALA A 137 8.10 3.67 9.71
N VAL A 138 6.96 3.00 9.96
CA VAL A 138 5.90 3.52 10.84
C VAL A 138 6.38 3.63 12.30
N PHE A 139 7.16 2.66 12.77
CA PHE A 139 7.78 2.70 14.10
C PHE A 139 8.68 3.94 14.26
N LEU A 140 9.58 4.20 13.32
CA LEU A 140 10.53 5.31 13.38
C LEU A 140 9.88 6.70 13.16
N ALA A 141 8.85 6.78 12.33
CA ALA A 141 8.27 8.06 11.94
C ALA A 141 7.53 8.76 13.08
N LYS A 142 7.44 10.10 13.06
CA LYS A 142 6.48 10.80 13.93
C LYS A 142 5.04 10.46 13.51
N PRO A 143 4.03 10.55 14.41
CA PRO A 143 2.63 10.36 14.05
C PRO A 143 2.19 11.22 12.85
N SER A 144 2.66 12.47 12.79
CA SER A 144 2.39 13.42 11.69
C SER A 144 2.91 12.97 10.32
N GLN A 145 3.82 11.99 10.27
CA GLN A 145 4.48 11.51 9.05
C GLN A 145 3.91 10.17 8.54
N VAL A 146 3.13 9.45 9.33
CA VAL A 146 2.54 8.16 8.90
C VAL A 146 1.65 8.29 7.64
N PRO A 147 0.84 9.36 7.47
CA PRO A 147 0.08 9.55 6.23
C PRO A 147 0.98 9.69 4.99
N LEU A 148 2.19 10.25 5.15
CA LEU A 148 3.16 10.37 4.07
C LEU A 148 3.73 9.01 3.69
N ILE A 149 4.04 8.15 4.66
CA ILE A 149 4.45 6.76 4.41
C ILE A 149 3.38 6.02 3.59
N ASN A 150 2.11 6.17 3.97
CA ASN A 150 0.99 5.57 3.24
C ASN A 150 0.83 6.16 1.82
N ALA A 151 1.10 7.45 1.63
CA ALA A 151 1.09 8.07 0.31
C ALA A 151 2.28 7.60 -0.56
N LEU A 152 3.43 7.34 0.05
CA LEU A 152 4.63 6.83 -0.62
C LEU A 152 4.44 5.43 -1.19
N GLU A 153 3.55 4.60 -0.65
CA GLU A 153 3.28 3.26 -1.20
C GLU A 153 2.94 3.28 -2.69
N GLY A 154 2.38 4.38 -3.22
CA GLY A 154 2.09 4.48 -4.65
C GLY A 154 3.34 4.52 -5.54
N ILE A 155 4.53 4.75 -4.99
CA ILE A 155 5.80 4.54 -5.73
C ILE A 155 5.96 3.10 -6.20
N ARG A 156 5.33 2.13 -5.52
CA ARG A 156 5.32 0.72 -5.95
C ARG A 156 4.80 0.58 -7.38
N TYR A 157 3.86 1.41 -7.81
CA TYR A 157 3.35 1.37 -9.18
C TYR A 157 4.39 1.88 -10.20
N ALA A 158 5.28 2.80 -9.82
CA ALA A 158 6.38 3.24 -10.65
C ALA A 158 7.43 2.11 -10.83
N PHE A 159 7.78 1.42 -9.74
CA PHE A 159 8.64 0.23 -9.83
C PHE A 159 7.99 -0.90 -10.63
N LEU A 160 6.69 -1.14 -10.45
CA LEU A 160 5.95 -2.13 -11.23
C LEU A 160 6.01 -1.79 -12.72
N LEU A 161 5.78 -0.53 -13.09
CA LEU A 161 5.90 -0.08 -14.47
C LEU A 161 7.30 -0.33 -15.03
N LEU A 162 8.33 0.03 -14.28
CA LEU A 162 9.72 -0.18 -14.68
C LEU A 162 10.00 -1.68 -14.92
N PHE A 163 9.56 -2.56 -14.01
CA PHE A 163 9.72 -4.00 -14.16
C PHE A 163 8.97 -4.54 -15.37
N VAL A 164 7.71 -4.14 -15.57
CA VAL A 164 6.92 -4.55 -16.73
C VAL A 164 7.61 -4.13 -18.02
N PHE A 165 8.12 -2.90 -18.11
CA PHE A 165 8.83 -2.40 -19.29
C PHE A 165 10.10 -3.21 -19.59
N VAL A 166 10.94 -3.45 -18.56
CA VAL A 166 12.18 -4.25 -18.71
C VAL A 166 11.86 -5.70 -19.10
N LEU A 167 10.85 -6.31 -18.47
CA LEU A 167 10.45 -7.68 -18.77
C LEU A 167 9.76 -7.79 -20.14
N ALA A 168 8.99 -6.80 -20.57
CA ALA A 168 8.37 -6.78 -21.89
C ALA A 168 9.43 -6.73 -23.00
N LYS A 169 10.54 -5.98 -22.78
CA LYS A 169 11.68 -5.99 -23.70
C LYS A 169 12.38 -7.36 -23.77
N LYS A 170 12.51 -8.06 -22.63
CA LYS A 170 13.19 -9.36 -22.54
C LYS A 170 12.30 -10.54 -22.95
N PHE A 171 11.00 -10.47 -22.69
CA PHE A 171 10.00 -11.52 -22.90
C PHE A 171 8.73 -10.98 -23.58
N PRO A 172 8.83 -10.45 -24.82
CA PRO A 172 7.71 -9.79 -25.50
C PRO A 172 6.52 -10.71 -25.79
N LYS A 173 6.73 -12.03 -25.84
CA LYS A 173 5.66 -13.02 -26.02
C LYS A 173 4.76 -13.18 -24.79
N ILE A 174 5.24 -12.83 -23.60
CA ILE A 174 4.52 -13.00 -22.32
C ILE A 174 3.79 -11.70 -21.93
N LEU A 175 4.41 -10.55 -22.18
CA LEU A 175 3.88 -9.24 -21.81
C LEU A 175 3.54 -8.44 -23.08
N LYS A 176 2.29 -8.54 -23.53
CA LYS A 176 1.72 -7.62 -24.52
C LYS A 176 1.38 -6.31 -23.83
N GLU A 177 2.36 -5.45 -23.61
CA GLU A 177 2.09 -4.13 -23.08
C GLU A 177 1.55 -3.24 -24.22
N GLU A 178 0.25 -2.90 -24.18
CA GLU A 178 -0.35 -1.88 -25.05
C GLU A 178 0.12 -0.49 -24.62
N ILE A 179 1.38 -0.16 -24.93
CA ILE A 179 1.95 1.16 -24.66
C ILE A 179 1.38 2.13 -25.71
N SER A 180 0.18 2.66 -25.45
CA SER A 180 -0.29 3.84 -26.17
C SER A 180 0.55 5.05 -25.76
N LYS A 181 0.84 5.97 -26.70
CA LYS A 181 1.62 7.20 -26.43
C LYS A 181 1.00 8.02 -25.29
N LYS A 182 -0.34 8.03 -25.20
CA LYS A 182 -1.11 8.70 -24.13
C LYS A 182 -0.90 8.04 -22.77
N ASN A 183 -0.95 6.71 -22.69
CA ASN A 183 -0.71 5.96 -21.46
C ASN A 183 0.72 6.16 -20.96
N LEU A 184 1.71 6.22 -21.86
CA LEU A 184 3.09 6.49 -21.49
C LEU A 184 3.26 7.90 -20.90
N PHE A 185 2.69 8.92 -21.56
CA PHE A 185 2.76 10.30 -21.09
C PHE A 185 2.12 10.50 -19.71
N GLN A 186 0.95 9.91 -19.48
CA GLN A 186 0.28 9.90 -18.17
C GLN A 186 1.17 9.30 -17.07
N LYS A 187 1.82 8.17 -17.36
CA LYS A 187 2.71 7.50 -16.41
C LYS A 187 3.97 8.32 -16.11
N ILE A 188 4.52 9.02 -17.10
CA ILE A 188 5.65 9.95 -16.89
C ILE A 188 5.25 11.09 -15.96
N ILE A 189 4.12 11.76 -16.21
CA ILE A 189 3.61 12.80 -15.31
C ILE A 189 3.43 12.25 -13.90
N ALA A 190 2.88 11.05 -13.77
CA ALA A 190 2.66 10.44 -12.47
C ALA A 190 3.96 10.20 -11.70
N ILE A 191 5.01 9.73 -12.40
CA ILE A 191 6.35 9.56 -11.83
C ILE A 191 6.95 10.90 -11.41
N LEU A 192 6.77 11.97 -12.21
CA LEU A 192 7.24 13.30 -11.86
C LEU A 192 6.52 13.86 -10.63
N LEU A 193 5.20 13.64 -10.50
CA LEU A 193 4.44 14.02 -9.31
C LEU A 193 4.92 13.26 -8.06
N ILE A 194 5.12 11.94 -8.17
CA ILE A 194 5.64 11.13 -7.07
C ILE A 194 7.06 11.59 -6.68
N GLY A 195 7.94 11.78 -7.67
CA GLY A 195 9.30 12.25 -7.47
C GLY A 195 9.37 13.65 -6.86
N GLY A 196 8.52 14.58 -7.32
CA GLY A 196 8.41 15.92 -6.76
C GLY A 196 7.89 15.92 -5.32
N GLY A 197 6.86 15.11 -5.04
CA GLY A 197 6.37 14.93 -3.68
C GLY A 197 7.44 14.37 -2.73
N LEU A 198 8.23 13.40 -3.21
CA LEU A 198 9.38 12.87 -2.48
C LEU A 198 10.47 13.91 -2.22
N ALA A 199 10.84 14.69 -3.25
CA ALA A 199 11.87 15.72 -3.13
C ALA A 199 11.49 16.78 -2.07
N LEU A 200 10.21 17.18 -2.04
CA LEU A 200 9.69 18.11 -1.02
C LEU A 200 9.73 17.56 0.41
N LEU A 201 9.78 16.24 0.61
CA LEU A 201 9.92 15.66 1.96
C LEU A 201 11.35 15.69 2.49
N VAL A 202 12.32 15.84 1.60
CA VAL A 202 13.76 15.86 1.93
C VAL A 202 14.27 17.28 2.17
N LEU A 203 13.58 18.28 1.62
CA LEU A 203 13.84 19.72 1.80
C LEU A 203 13.24 20.22 3.13
#